data_AF-A0A645B2R1-F1
#
_entry.id   AF-A0A645B2R1-F1
#
_cell.length_a   1.000
_cell.length_b   1.000
_cell.length_c   1.000
_cell.angle_alpha   90.00
_cell.angle_beta   90.00
_cell.angle_gamma   90.00
#
_symmetry.space_group_name_H-M   'P 1'
#
loop_
_entity.id
_entity.type
_entity.pdbx_description
1 polymer ?
#
loop_
_entity_poly.entity_id
_entity_poly.type
_entity_poly.pdbx_seq_one_letter_code
_entity_poly.pdbx_strand_id
1 'polypeptide(L)'
;MTICNMSIEMGARGGLIAPDSTTFDYLKGRPYSPQGEEWDKRVLEWSSLSSDPDAVYDSVYRFDSTLVQPMVTYGTNPGQAIAVTEVVPSRRGEEKALEYMGLRAGMALEGLPIDYVFLGSCTNGRIEDFRLFAEYVRGHRKAPAITAWLVPGSREVMRQIEQEGLDLLLAEAGFELREPGCSACLGMNEDKIPPGKYALSTSNRNFEGRQGPGARTILAGPLVAAATAITGCIADPRKFFETSNIPETNKR
;
A
#
# COMPACT_ATOMS: atom_id res chain seq x y z
N MET A 1 -7.87 1.82 7.71
CA MET A 1 -6.62 2.52 8.13
C MET A 1 -5.92 3.23 6.99
N THR A 2 -5.61 2.58 5.85
CA THR A 2 -4.91 3.19 4.70
C THR A 2 -5.49 4.56 4.28
N ILE A 3 -6.80 4.68 4.12
CA ILE A 3 -7.47 5.94 3.75
C ILE A 3 -7.22 7.04 4.80
N CYS A 4 -7.48 6.76 6.09
CA CYS A 4 -7.24 7.74 7.16
C CYS A 4 -5.77 8.14 7.26
N ASN A 5 -4.84 7.19 7.05
CA ASN A 5 -3.40 7.47 7.04
C ASN A 5 -3.03 8.48 5.96
N MET A 6 -3.63 8.36 4.76
CA MET A 6 -3.37 9.25 3.63
C MET A 6 -4.11 10.60 3.68
N SER A 7 -4.92 10.84 4.71
CA SER A 7 -5.70 12.08 4.83
C SER A 7 -4.81 13.33 4.92
N ILE A 8 -3.66 13.23 5.59
CA ILE A 8 -2.72 14.34 5.76
C ILE A 8 -1.98 14.67 4.45
N GLU A 9 -1.78 13.70 3.57
CA GLU A 9 -1.22 13.93 2.23
C GLU A 9 -2.16 14.77 1.34
N MET A 10 -3.45 14.79 1.65
CA MET A 10 -4.44 15.70 1.04
C MET A 10 -4.58 17.04 1.79
N GLY A 11 -3.75 17.28 2.82
CA GLY A 11 -3.78 18.49 3.63
C GLY A 11 -4.86 18.51 4.71
N ALA A 12 -5.55 17.38 4.96
CA ALA A 12 -6.57 17.32 6.00
C ALA A 12 -5.95 17.33 7.40
N ARG A 13 -6.66 17.90 8.38
CA ARG A 13 -6.26 17.85 9.80
C ARG A 13 -6.34 16.44 10.40
N GLY A 14 -7.22 15.60 9.85
CA GLY A 14 -7.39 14.21 10.23
C GLY A 14 -8.39 13.51 9.32
N GLY A 15 -8.37 12.18 9.35
CA GLY A 15 -9.30 11.32 8.62
C GLY A 15 -10.04 10.41 9.60
N LEU A 16 -11.37 10.36 9.47
CA LEU A 16 -12.26 9.62 10.37
C LEU A 16 -13.13 8.67 9.55
N ILE A 17 -13.35 7.47 10.08
CA ILE A 17 -14.33 6.50 9.59
C ILE A 17 -15.17 6.11 10.80
N ALA A 18 -16.49 6.18 10.67
CA ALA A 18 -17.41 5.80 11.73
C ALA A 18 -17.21 4.30 12.07
N PRO A 19 -17.23 3.93 13.36
CA PRO A 19 -17.09 2.54 13.75
C PRO A 19 -18.31 1.72 13.33
N ASP A 20 -18.07 0.46 13.03
CA ASP A 20 -19.06 -0.53 12.59
C ASP A 20 -18.73 -1.91 13.19
N SER A 21 -19.49 -2.93 12.80
CA SER A 21 -19.23 -4.32 13.22
C SER A 21 -17.80 -4.77 12.89
N THR A 22 -17.27 -4.38 11.72
CA THR A 22 -15.89 -4.69 11.32
C THR A 22 -14.88 -4.13 12.32
N THR A 23 -15.13 -2.90 12.79
CA THR A 23 -14.30 -2.23 13.78
C THR A 23 -14.36 -2.94 15.13
N PHE A 24 -15.55 -3.38 15.55
CA PHE A 24 -15.73 -4.11 16.80
C PHE A 24 -15.08 -5.50 16.74
N ASP A 25 -15.27 -6.23 15.64
CA ASP A 25 -14.65 -7.54 15.44
C ASP A 25 -13.12 -7.43 15.42
N TYR A 26 -12.58 -6.37 14.83
CA TYR A 26 -11.15 -6.10 14.89
C TYR A 26 -10.65 -5.91 16.31
N LEU A 27 -11.38 -5.19 17.18
CA LEU A 27 -10.96 -4.92 18.55
C LEU A 27 -11.20 -6.11 19.50
N LYS A 28 -12.23 -6.93 19.26
CA LYS A 28 -12.66 -7.97 20.20
C LYS A 28 -11.54 -8.93 20.55
N GLY A 29 -11.31 -9.13 21.85
CA GLY A 29 -10.28 -10.04 22.35
C GLY A 29 -8.82 -9.57 22.21
N ARG A 30 -8.57 -8.37 21.65
CA ARG A 30 -7.22 -7.80 21.60
C ARG A 30 -6.77 -7.30 22.97
N PRO A 31 -5.44 -7.24 23.23
CA PRO A 31 -4.90 -6.59 24.42
C PRO A 31 -5.50 -5.20 24.64
N TYR A 32 -5.83 -4.88 25.89
CA TYR A 32 -6.45 -3.63 26.33
C TYR A 32 -7.87 -3.36 25.84
N SER A 33 -8.47 -4.27 25.06
CA SER A 33 -9.89 -4.16 24.72
C SER A 33 -10.74 -4.54 25.93
N PRO A 34 -11.88 -3.85 26.16
CA PRO A 34 -12.80 -4.19 27.24
C PRO A 34 -13.30 -5.64 27.09
N GLN A 35 -13.72 -6.26 28.19
CA GLN A 35 -14.12 -7.67 28.23
C GLN A 35 -15.46 -7.82 28.95
N GLY A 36 -16.18 -8.90 28.66
CA GLY A 36 -17.45 -9.23 29.32
C GLY A 36 -18.49 -8.10 29.20
N GLU A 37 -19.20 -7.79 30.27
CA GLU A 37 -20.24 -6.74 30.27
C GLU A 37 -19.71 -5.35 29.90
N GLU A 38 -18.44 -5.05 30.19
CA GLU A 38 -17.85 -3.76 29.79
C GLU A 38 -17.66 -3.68 28.28
N TRP A 39 -17.35 -4.80 27.62
CA TRP A 39 -17.31 -4.86 26.15
C TRP A 39 -18.67 -4.51 25.56
N ASP A 40 -19.73 -5.13 26.05
CA ASP A 40 -21.09 -4.92 25.53
C ASP A 40 -21.54 -3.46 25.69
N LYS A 41 -21.22 -2.83 26.84
CA LYS A 41 -21.48 -1.39 27.07
C LYS A 41 -20.73 -0.51 26.08
N ARG A 42 -19.45 -0.79 25.82
CA ARG A 42 -18.62 0.00 24.91
C ARG A 42 -19.04 -0.16 23.46
N VAL A 43 -19.45 -1.35 23.03
CA VAL A 43 -20.00 -1.56 21.69
C VAL A 43 -21.25 -0.71 21.48
N LEU A 44 -22.15 -0.64 22.47
CA LEU A 44 -23.32 0.24 22.39
C LEU A 44 -22.93 1.72 22.28
N GLU A 45 -21.99 2.17 23.11
CA GLU A 45 -21.47 3.54 23.07
C GLU A 45 -20.83 3.86 21.71
N TRP A 46 -19.92 3.02 21.24
CA TRP A 46 -19.22 3.22 19.97
C TRP A 46 -20.16 3.17 18.77
N SER A 47 -21.21 2.33 18.81
CA SER A 47 -22.22 2.27 17.75
C SER A 47 -22.98 3.60 17.58
N SER A 48 -22.96 4.48 18.59
CA SER A 48 -23.55 5.82 18.49
C SER A 48 -22.62 6.88 17.89
N LEU A 49 -21.35 6.56 17.63
CA LEU A 49 -20.35 7.49 17.11
C LEU A 49 -20.40 7.65 15.58
N SER A 50 -21.61 7.75 15.02
CA SER A 50 -21.85 8.11 13.61
C SER A 50 -22.27 9.58 13.49
N SER A 51 -22.15 10.15 12.30
CA SER A 51 -22.70 11.49 12.05
C SER A 51 -24.22 11.51 12.18
N ASP A 52 -24.76 12.61 12.69
CA ASP A 52 -26.21 12.85 12.72
C ASP A 52 -26.79 12.92 11.29
N PRO A 53 -28.05 12.50 11.06
CA PRO A 53 -28.66 12.53 9.72
C PRO A 53 -28.74 13.91 9.07
N ASP A 54 -28.72 14.98 9.85
CA ASP A 54 -28.77 16.38 9.43
C ASP A 54 -27.40 17.08 9.50
N ALA A 55 -26.31 16.32 9.65
CA ALA A 55 -24.96 16.86 9.63
C ALA A 55 -24.67 17.61 8.31
N VAL A 56 -24.16 18.83 8.44
CA VAL A 56 -23.79 19.68 7.31
C VAL A 56 -22.29 19.61 7.07
N TYR A 57 -21.89 19.43 5.80
CA TYR A 57 -20.50 19.39 5.38
C TYR A 57 -20.24 20.52 4.38
N ASP A 58 -19.07 21.16 4.46
CA ASP A 58 -18.65 22.20 3.49
C ASP A 58 -18.60 21.65 2.05
N SER A 59 -18.29 20.36 1.89
CA SER A 59 -18.27 19.68 0.60
C SER A 59 -18.50 18.18 0.77
N VAL A 60 -19.21 17.57 -0.19
CA VAL A 60 -19.47 16.12 -0.24
C VAL A 60 -19.02 15.59 -1.58
N TYR A 61 -18.05 14.68 -1.56
CA TYR A 61 -17.57 13.98 -2.75
C TYR A 61 -18.06 12.54 -2.75
N ARG A 62 -18.57 12.07 -3.89
CA ARG A 62 -19.03 10.68 -4.08
C ARG A 62 -18.17 10.02 -5.13
N PHE A 63 -17.62 8.87 -4.79
CA PHE A 63 -16.76 8.09 -5.67
C PHE A 63 -17.38 6.71 -5.87
N ASP A 64 -17.50 6.28 -7.12
CA ASP A 64 -17.87 4.92 -7.45
C ASP A 64 -16.61 4.05 -7.38
N SER A 65 -16.55 3.14 -6.40
CA SER A 65 -15.39 2.27 -6.21
C SER A 65 -15.16 1.32 -7.38
N THR A 66 -16.20 0.99 -8.16
CA THR A 66 -16.09 0.10 -9.31
C THR A 66 -15.27 0.68 -10.46
N LEU A 67 -15.06 2.00 -10.45
CA LEU A 67 -14.24 2.72 -11.42
C LEU A 67 -12.76 2.80 -11.00
N VAL A 68 -12.42 2.40 -9.77
CA VAL A 68 -11.05 2.45 -9.27
C VAL A 68 -10.24 1.32 -9.92
N GLN A 69 -9.19 1.70 -10.65
CA GLN A 69 -8.26 0.78 -11.27
C GLN A 69 -7.00 0.62 -10.42
N PRO A 70 -6.14 -0.39 -10.66
CA PRO A 70 -4.80 -0.41 -10.10
C PRO A 70 -4.05 0.89 -10.47
N MET A 71 -3.59 1.63 -9.46
CA MET A 71 -2.96 2.95 -9.63
C MET A 71 -1.46 2.91 -9.30
N VAL A 72 -0.71 3.81 -9.93
CA VAL A 72 0.70 4.12 -9.63
C VAL A 72 0.93 5.63 -9.65
N THR A 73 1.89 6.13 -8.86
CA THR A 73 2.38 7.50 -9.02
C THR A 73 3.39 7.61 -10.17
N TYR A 74 3.34 8.71 -10.91
CA TYR A 74 4.30 9.03 -11.98
C TYR A 74 5.25 10.17 -11.62
N GLY A 75 4.95 10.93 -10.58
CA GLY A 75 5.73 12.11 -10.17
C GLY A 75 6.30 11.98 -8.76
N THR A 76 6.58 13.11 -8.12
CA THR A 76 7.27 13.20 -6.82
C THR A 76 6.34 13.58 -5.68
N ASN A 77 5.02 13.47 -5.86
CA ASN A 77 4.07 13.54 -4.76
C ASN A 77 2.89 12.59 -4.97
N PRO A 78 2.16 12.21 -3.89
CA PRO A 78 1.07 11.23 -3.97
C PRO A 78 -0.11 11.65 -4.87
N GLY A 79 -0.31 12.94 -5.13
CA GLY A 79 -1.36 13.45 -6.01
C GLY A 79 -1.09 13.24 -7.50
N GLN A 80 0.16 12.92 -7.86
CA GLN A 80 0.58 12.64 -9.24
C GLN A 80 0.44 11.15 -9.53
N ALA A 81 -0.81 10.69 -9.61
CA ALA A 81 -1.17 9.29 -9.85
C ALA A 81 -2.00 9.10 -11.12
N ILE A 82 -1.84 7.93 -11.73
CA ILE A 82 -2.58 7.45 -12.89
C ILE A 82 -2.88 5.95 -12.73
N ALA A 83 -3.84 5.43 -13.48
CA ALA A 83 -3.99 3.98 -13.58
C ALA A 83 -2.73 3.37 -14.23
N VAL A 84 -2.39 2.14 -13.85
CA VAL A 84 -1.25 1.41 -14.43
C VAL A 84 -1.33 1.34 -15.96
N THR A 85 -2.55 1.27 -16.49
CA THR A 85 -2.87 1.18 -17.92
C THR A 85 -2.86 2.52 -18.65
N GLU A 86 -2.71 3.63 -17.94
CA GLU A 86 -2.66 4.98 -18.52
C GLU A 86 -1.22 5.42 -18.83
N VAL A 87 -1.12 6.55 -19.53
CA VAL A 87 0.16 7.20 -19.85
C VAL A 87 0.36 8.44 -18.97
N VAL A 88 1.62 8.78 -18.71
CA VAL A 88 2.02 9.99 -17.99
C VAL A 88 1.37 11.21 -18.65
N PRO A 89 0.58 12.02 -17.93
CA PRO A 89 -0.13 13.14 -18.53
C PRO A 89 0.82 14.29 -18.88
N SER A 90 0.43 15.13 -19.84
CA SER A 90 1.08 16.41 -20.09
C SER A 90 0.39 17.49 -19.27
N ARG A 91 0.97 17.82 -18.10
CA ARG A 91 0.46 18.89 -17.21
C ARG A 91 1.55 19.93 -16.97
N ARG A 92 1.15 21.19 -17.02
CA ARG A 92 2.04 22.33 -16.77
C ARG A 92 2.52 22.31 -15.31
N GLY A 93 3.81 22.55 -15.09
CA GLY A 93 4.39 22.66 -13.76
C GLY A 93 4.88 21.34 -13.17
N GLU A 94 4.78 20.23 -13.90
CA GLU A 94 5.26 18.91 -13.48
C GLU A 94 6.61 18.54 -14.11
N GLU A 95 7.21 19.42 -14.91
CA GLU A 95 8.41 19.14 -15.70
C GLU A 95 9.58 18.70 -14.82
N LYS A 96 9.76 19.35 -13.66
CA LYS A 96 10.81 18.99 -12.69
C LYS A 96 10.58 17.61 -12.07
N ALA A 97 9.34 17.28 -11.75
CA ALA A 97 8.99 15.97 -11.19
C ALA A 97 9.25 14.86 -12.22
N LEU A 98 8.89 15.09 -13.48
CA LEU A 98 9.17 14.16 -14.57
C LEU A 98 10.66 14.00 -14.83
N GLU A 99 11.42 15.10 -14.83
CA GLU A 99 12.89 15.09 -14.97
C GLU A 99 13.54 14.28 -13.85
N TYR A 100 13.16 14.54 -12.59
CA TYR A 100 13.63 13.78 -11.43
C TYR A 100 13.35 12.28 -11.60
N MET A 101 12.10 11.96 -11.94
CA MET A 101 11.65 10.59 -12.15
C MET A 101 12.25 9.96 -13.41
N GLY A 102 12.89 10.71 -14.31
CA GLY A 102 13.39 10.18 -15.58
C GLY A 102 12.29 9.76 -16.55
N LEU A 103 11.13 10.41 -16.47
CA LEU A 103 9.93 10.12 -17.25
C LEU A 103 9.59 11.28 -18.20
N ARG A 104 8.68 11.02 -19.14
CA ARG A 104 8.17 12.03 -20.09
C ARG A 104 6.66 11.89 -20.26
N ALA A 105 5.99 12.98 -20.59
CA ALA A 105 4.58 12.94 -20.95
C ALA A 105 4.32 11.98 -22.14
N GLY A 106 3.20 11.27 -22.10
CA GLY A 106 2.82 10.25 -23.07
C GLY A 106 3.51 8.89 -22.89
N MET A 107 4.43 8.75 -21.92
CA MET A 107 5.06 7.47 -21.61
C MET A 107 4.10 6.57 -20.84
N ALA A 108 3.97 5.30 -21.25
CA ALA A 108 3.31 4.28 -20.42
C ALA A 108 4.22 3.89 -19.25
N LEU A 109 3.63 3.73 -18.06
CA LEU A 109 4.37 3.19 -16.92
C LEU A 109 4.35 1.67 -16.87
N GLU A 110 3.30 1.03 -17.36
CA GLU A 110 3.30 -0.41 -17.56
C GLU A 110 4.49 -0.85 -18.42
N GLY A 111 5.25 -1.84 -17.94
CA GLY A 111 6.49 -2.31 -18.56
C GLY A 111 7.75 -1.53 -18.14
N LEU A 112 7.65 -0.44 -17.37
CA LEU A 112 8.81 0.27 -16.83
C LEU A 112 9.60 -0.66 -15.90
N PRO A 113 10.90 -0.92 -16.16
CA PRO A 113 11.72 -1.75 -15.29
C PRO A 113 11.85 -1.16 -13.88
N ILE A 114 11.74 -2.03 -12.87
CA ILE A 114 11.86 -1.67 -11.46
C ILE A 114 13.07 -2.39 -10.87
N ASP A 115 13.82 -1.70 -10.01
CA ASP A 115 14.97 -2.27 -9.32
C ASP A 115 14.60 -2.78 -7.92
N TYR A 116 13.73 -2.04 -7.22
CA TYR A 116 13.32 -2.34 -5.85
C TYR A 116 11.81 -2.46 -5.71
N VAL A 117 11.34 -3.44 -4.94
CA VAL A 117 9.95 -3.51 -4.47
C VAL A 117 9.95 -3.43 -2.96
N PHE A 118 9.27 -2.43 -2.41
CA PHE A 118 9.09 -2.24 -0.97
C PHE A 118 7.64 -2.52 -0.59
N LEU A 119 7.41 -3.61 0.14
CA LEU A 119 6.14 -3.94 0.78
C LEU A 119 6.28 -3.70 2.28
N GLY A 120 5.50 -2.78 2.82
CA GLY A 120 5.57 -2.40 4.23
C GLY A 120 5.35 -0.91 4.42
N SER A 121 5.42 -0.48 5.69
CA SER A 121 5.07 0.85 6.24
C SER A 121 3.87 0.79 7.19
N CYS A 122 3.62 1.90 7.90
CA CYS A 122 2.38 2.08 8.65
C CYS A 122 1.13 2.14 7.75
N THR A 123 1.29 2.32 6.44
CA THR A 123 0.20 2.39 5.46
C THR A 123 -0.23 0.99 4.97
N ASN A 124 0.74 0.13 4.67
CA ASN A 124 0.53 -1.21 4.10
C ASN A 124 1.51 -2.27 4.65
N GLY A 125 1.62 -2.36 5.97
CA GLY A 125 2.44 -3.35 6.67
C GLY A 125 1.63 -4.28 7.58
N ARG A 126 0.31 -4.38 7.38
CA ARG A 126 -0.57 -5.23 8.21
C ARG A 126 -0.59 -6.65 7.66
N ILE A 127 -1.05 -7.60 8.47
CA ILE A 127 -1.14 -8.99 8.05
C ILE A 127 -1.98 -9.19 6.79
N GLU A 128 -3.04 -8.40 6.59
CA GLU A 128 -3.87 -8.46 5.39
C GLU A 128 -3.09 -8.08 4.12
N ASP A 129 -2.18 -7.10 4.23
CA ASP A 129 -1.32 -6.69 3.11
C ASP A 129 -0.34 -7.84 2.74
N PHE A 130 0.19 -8.54 3.74
CA PHE A 130 1.08 -9.69 3.54
C PHE A 130 0.36 -10.95 3.03
N ARG A 131 -0.82 -11.25 3.56
CA ARG A 131 -1.69 -12.33 3.05
C ARG A 131 -2.00 -12.12 1.58
N LEU A 132 -2.41 -10.89 1.23
CA LEU A 132 -2.71 -10.51 -0.15
C LEU A 132 -1.48 -10.67 -1.06
N PHE A 133 -0.32 -10.15 -0.64
CA PHE A 133 0.90 -10.29 -1.43
C PHE A 133 1.31 -11.77 -1.59
N ALA A 134 1.33 -12.53 -0.49
CA ALA A 134 1.72 -13.94 -0.47
C ALA A 134 0.82 -14.81 -1.35
N GLU A 135 -0.49 -14.60 -1.28
CA GLU A 135 -1.46 -15.30 -2.13
C GLU A 135 -1.16 -15.13 -3.62
N TYR A 136 -0.84 -13.90 -4.02
CA TYR A 136 -0.63 -13.54 -5.41
C TYR A 136 0.74 -14.00 -5.94
N VAL A 137 1.77 -14.01 -5.11
CA VAL A 137 3.09 -14.53 -5.51
C VAL A 137 3.21 -16.06 -5.37
N ARG A 138 2.20 -16.73 -4.79
CA ARG A 138 2.18 -18.20 -4.66
C ARG A 138 2.34 -18.85 -6.03
N GLY A 139 3.20 -19.86 -6.12
CA GLY A 139 3.49 -20.58 -7.37
C GLY A 139 4.34 -19.78 -8.38
N HIS A 140 4.69 -18.54 -8.06
CA HIS A 140 5.58 -17.71 -8.86
C HIS A 140 6.96 -17.59 -8.20
N ARG A 141 7.89 -16.94 -8.89
CA ARG A 141 9.22 -16.60 -8.37
C ARG A 141 9.47 -15.12 -8.56
N LYS A 142 10.10 -14.49 -7.57
CA LYS A 142 10.60 -13.11 -7.66
C LYS A 142 11.49 -12.98 -8.89
N ALA A 143 11.32 -11.89 -9.64
CA ALA A 143 12.20 -11.58 -10.76
C ALA A 143 13.66 -11.47 -10.28
N PRO A 144 14.65 -12.02 -11.01
CA PRO A 144 16.04 -12.00 -10.57
C PRO A 144 16.61 -10.60 -10.37
N ALA A 145 16.14 -9.62 -11.17
CA ALA A 145 16.59 -8.23 -11.11
C ALA A 145 16.01 -7.45 -9.92
N ILE A 146 14.96 -7.96 -9.26
CA ILE A 146 14.28 -7.23 -8.19
C ILE A 146 14.97 -7.45 -6.85
N THR A 147 15.30 -6.36 -6.17
CA THR A 147 15.56 -6.39 -4.73
C THR A 147 14.24 -6.13 -3.99
N ALA A 148 13.73 -7.13 -3.27
CA ALA A 148 12.47 -7.02 -2.55
C ALA A 148 12.72 -6.80 -1.05
N TRP A 149 12.07 -5.78 -0.48
CA TRP A 149 12.10 -5.47 0.94
C TRP A 149 10.68 -5.61 1.50
N LEU A 150 10.43 -6.74 2.15
CA LEU A 150 9.15 -7.05 2.79
C LEU A 150 9.29 -6.79 4.29
N VAL A 151 8.63 -5.75 4.80
CA VAL A 151 8.82 -5.21 6.14
C VAL A 151 7.49 -5.20 6.91
N PRO A 152 7.29 -6.13 7.85
CA PRO A 152 6.09 -6.15 8.69
C PRO A 152 5.95 -4.85 9.49
N GLY A 153 4.71 -4.39 9.66
CA GLY A 153 4.43 -3.14 10.38
C GLY A 153 4.61 -3.25 11.89
N SER A 154 4.68 -4.47 12.44
CA SER A 154 4.93 -4.72 13.87
C SER A 154 5.41 -6.15 14.13
N ARG A 155 5.91 -6.40 15.33
CA ARG A 155 6.24 -7.76 15.81
C ARG A 155 5.03 -8.69 15.83
N GLU A 156 3.85 -8.14 16.10
CA GLU A 156 2.62 -8.91 16.09
C GLU A 156 2.26 -9.38 14.67
N VAL A 157 2.48 -8.54 13.66
CA VAL A 157 2.30 -8.95 12.25
C VAL A 157 3.33 -10.01 11.86
N MET A 158 4.60 -9.86 12.27
CA MET A 158 5.63 -10.89 12.03
C MET A 158 5.23 -12.24 12.64
N ARG A 159 4.76 -12.24 13.89
CA ARG A 159 4.26 -13.45 14.56
C ARG A 159 3.10 -14.09 13.81
N GLN A 160 2.18 -13.28 13.28
CA GLN A 160 1.06 -13.78 12.47
C GLN A 160 1.53 -14.37 11.14
N ILE A 161 2.50 -13.73 10.48
CA ILE A 161 3.14 -14.24 9.25
C ILE A 161 3.74 -15.64 9.49
N GLU A 162 4.51 -15.80 10.57
CA GLU A 162 5.11 -17.10 10.94
C GLU A 162 4.04 -18.15 11.29
N GLN A 163 3.01 -17.77 12.03
CA GLN A 163 1.95 -18.70 12.43
C GLN A 163 1.09 -19.18 11.27
N GLU A 164 0.91 -18.34 10.25
CA GLU A 164 0.18 -18.67 9.05
C GLU A 164 1.06 -19.34 7.98
N GLY A 165 2.36 -19.49 8.24
CA GLY A 165 3.33 -20.06 7.29
C GLY A 165 3.56 -19.20 6.04
N LEU A 166 3.26 -17.90 6.12
CA LEU A 166 3.44 -16.99 4.99
C LEU A 166 4.93 -16.71 4.74
N ASP A 167 5.76 -16.78 5.78
CA ASP A 167 7.22 -16.69 5.69
C ASP A 167 7.80 -17.78 4.79
N LEU A 168 7.35 -19.03 4.96
CA LEU A 168 7.79 -20.17 4.15
C LEU A 168 7.34 -20.04 2.70
N LEU A 169 6.09 -19.61 2.47
CA LEU A 169 5.56 -19.37 1.13
C LEU A 169 6.36 -18.28 0.41
N LEU A 170 6.59 -17.15 1.10
CA LEU A 170 7.35 -16.02 0.57
C LEU A 170 8.80 -16.44 0.27
N ALA A 171 9.44 -17.20 1.17
CA ALA A 171 10.78 -17.74 0.97
C ALA A 171 10.85 -18.68 -0.24
N GLU A 172 9.85 -19.55 -0.43
CA GLU A 172 9.77 -20.43 -1.61
C GLU A 172 9.68 -19.62 -2.91
N ALA A 173 8.94 -18.51 -2.90
CA ALA A 173 8.85 -17.58 -4.02
C ALA A 173 10.11 -16.69 -4.17
N GLY A 174 11.12 -16.82 -3.30
CA GLY A 174 12.37 -16.08 -3.37
C GLY A 174 12.32 -14.70 -2.70
N PHE A 175 11.40 -14.49 -1.76
CA PHE A 175 11.27 -13.28 -0.96
C PHE A 175 11.79 -13.51 0.46
N GLU A 176 12.47 -12.51 1.00
CA GLU A 176 12.96 -12.52 2.38
C GLU A 176 12.24 -11.45 3.18
N LEU A 177 11.81 -11.82 4.39
CA LEU A 177 11.26 -10.88 5.36
C LEU A 177 12.37 -10.15 6.08
N ARG A 178 12.14 -8.87 6.36
CA ARG A 178 13.00 -8.05 7.21
C ARG A 178 12.37 -7.87 8.59
N GLU A 179 13.21 -7.41 9.52
CA GLU A 179 12.75 -7.04 10.85
C GLU A 179 11.65 -5.96 10.80
N PRO A 180 10.63 -6.03 11.67
CA PRO A 180 9.56 -5.05 11.69
C PRO A 180 10.05 -3.62 11.96
N GLY A 181 9.57 -2.65 11.20
CA GLY A 181 9.92 -1.25 11.40
C GLY A 181 9.57 -0.33 10.22
N CYS A 182 9.98 0.93 10.30
CA CYS A 182 9.71 1.90 9.24
C CYS A 182 10.55 1.67 7.97
N SER A 183 11.76 1.08 8.07
CA SER A 183 12.65 0.77 6.94
C SER A 183 12.73 1.95 5.93
N ALA A 184 12.66 1.67 4.63
CA ALA A 184 12.71 2.63 3.54
C ALA A 184 11.50 3.58 3.50
N CYS A 185 10.42 3.33 4.25
CA CYS A 185 9.30 4.29 4.33
C CYS A 185 9.72 5.60 5.00
N LEU A 186 10.67 5.54 5.95
CA LEU A 186 11.23 6.71 6.62
C LEU A 186 12.56 7.15 6.01
N GLY A 187 13.38 6.20 5.52
CA GLY A 187 14.66 6.48 4.86
C GLY A 187 15.76 7.03 5.79
N MET A 188 15.56 6.97 7.11
CA MET A 188 16.52 7.41 8.14
C MET A 188 17.44 6.30 8.65
N ASN A 189 17.29 5.08 8.12
CA ASN A 189 18.14 3.92 8.39
C ASN A 189 19.02 3.62 7.16
N GLU A 190 19.69 2.48 7.19
CA GLU A 190 20.53 2.01 6.08
C GLU A 190 19.73 1.53 4.85
N ASP A 191 18.40 1.40 4.95
CA ASP A 191 17.54 0.99 3.84
C ASP A 191 17.29 2.16 2.90
N LYS A 192 18.32 2.50 2.11
CA LYS A 192 18.31 3.57 1.12
C LYS A 192 18.42 3.00 -0.28
N ILE A 193 17.47 3.38 -1.12
CA ILE A 193 17.51 3.07 -2.55
C ILE A 193 18.59 3.95 -3.20
N PRO A 194 19.50 3.36 -4.01
CA PRO A 194 20.55 4.12 -4.66
C PRO A 194 20.04 5.17 -5.66
N PRO A 195 20.83 6.23 -5.94
CA PRO A 195 20.46 7.24 -6.92
C PRO A 195 20.15 6.66 -8.31
N GLY A 196 19.10 7.17 -8.96
CA GLY A 196 18.68 6.78 -10.30
C GLY A 196 17.91 5.45 -10.38
N LYS A 197 17.87 4.67 -9.29
CA LYS A 197 17.13 3.42 -9.22
C LYS A 197 15.63 3.66 -9.02
N TYR A 198 14.82 2.83 -9.65
CA TYR A 198 13.37 2.85 -9.46
C TYR A 198 12.95 1.92 -8.33
N ALA A 199 12.10 2.43 -7.46
CA ALA A 199 11.47 1.66 -6.40
C ALA A 199 9.96 1.75 -6.52
N LEU A 200 9.29 0.60 -6.55
CA LEU A 200 7.85 0.53 -6.40
C LEU A 200 7.52 0.22 -4.93
N SER A 201 6.76 1.10 -4.29
CA SER A 201 6.66 1.20 -2.84
C SER A 201 5.22 1.24 -2.38
N THR A 202 4.87 0.43 -1.38
CA THR A 202 3.56 0.48 -0.72
C THR A 202 3.54 1.45 0.47
N SER A 203 4.43 2.44 0.47
CA SER A 203 4.37 3.55 1.42
C SER A 203 3.38 4.63 0.96
N ASN A 204 3.18 5.67 1.76
CA ASN A 204 2.31 6.79 1.43
C ASN A 204 3.02 8.03 0.87
N ARG A 205 4.36 8.04 0.75
CA ARG A 205 5.12 9.25 0.38
C ARG A 205 6.28 8.94 -0.56
N ASN A 206 6.37 9.70 -1.65
CA ASN A 206 7.42 9.59 -2.67
C ASN A 206 8.07 10.94 -3.05
N PHE A 207 8.11 11.89 -2.12
CA PHE A 207 8.86 13.12 -2.34
C PHE A 207 10.35 12.84 -2.55
N GLU A 208 11.00 13.74 -3.28
CA GLU A 208 12.40 13.59 -3.66
C GLU A 208 13.30 13.31 -2.44
N GLY A 209 14.12 12.27 -2.53
CA GLY A 209 15.01 11.87 -1.44
C GLY A 209 14.36 11.03 -0.34
N ARG A 210 13.04 10.77 -0.37
CA ARG A 210 12.32 10.09 0.71
C ARG A 210 12.90 8.71 1.04
N GLN A 211 13.06 7.85 0.04
CA GLN A 211 13.62 6.51 0.25
C GLN A 211 15.13 6.43 -0.05
N GLY A 212 15.79 7.58 -0.20
CA GLY A 212 17.19 7.68 -0.59
C GLY A 212 17.44 8.87 -1.53
N PRO A 213 18.54 9.62 -1.39
CA PRO A 213 18.88 10.71 -2.31
C PRO A 213 18.92 10.24 -3.77
N GLY A 214 18.12 10.88 -4.63
CA GLY A 214 18.02 10.55 -6.05
C GLY A 214 17.27 9.25 -6.39
N ALA A 215 16.66 8.58 -5.40
CA ALA A 215 15.82 7.41 -5.63
C ALA A 215 14.49 7.81 -6.31
N ARG A 216 14.07 7.06 -7.33
CA ARG A 216 12.84 7.32 -8.08
C ARG A 216 11.72 6.44 -7.55
N THR A 217 10.94 6.98 -6.63
CA THR A 217 9.92 6.22 -5.89
C THR A 217 8.55 6.35 -6.55
N ILE A 218 7.94 5.21 -6.87
CA ILE A 218 6.60 5.05 -7.42
C ILE A 218 5.73 4.39 -6.35
N LEU A 219 4.66 5.06 -5.93
CA LEU A 219 3.72 4.51 -4.96
C LEU A 219 2.71 3.60 -5.67
N ALA A 220 2.39 2.48 -5.05
CA ALA A 220 1.37 1.56 -5.54
C ALA A 220 0.77 0.73 -4.41
N GLY A 221 -0.37 0.09 -4.68
CA GLY A 221 -0.96 -0.88 -3.76
C GLY A 221 -0.21 -2.24 -3.74
N PRO A 222 -0.43 -3.09 -2.71
CA PRO A 222 0.24 -4.39 -2.59
C PRO A 222 0.10 -5.32 -3.81
N LEU A 223 -1.03 -5.27 -4.53
CA LEU A 223 -1.25 -6.09 -5.72
C LEU A 223 -0.35 -5.71 -6.89
N VAL A 224 -0.20 -4.40 -7.15
CA VAL A 224 0.74 -3.91 -8.16
C VAL A 224 2.17 -4.23 -7.73
N ALA A 225 2.47 -4.16 -6.43
CA ALA A 225 3.76 -4.58 -5.89
C ALA A 225 4.04 -6.07 -6.11
N ALA A 226 3.07 -6.95 -5.89
CA ALA A 226 3.19 -8.37 -6.17
C ALA A 226 3.45 -8.64 -7.66
N ALA A 227 2.64 -8.05 -8.55
CA ALA A 227 2.83 -8.17 -10.00
C ALA A 227 4.21 -7.66 -10.45
N THR A 228 4.65 -6.53 -9.90
CA THR A 228 5.94 -5.93 -10.22
C THR A 228 7.10 -6.78 -9.72
N ALA A 229 6.98 -7.36 -8.53
CA ALA A 229 8.01 -8.18 -7.93
C ALA A 229 8.29 -9.47 -8.70
N ILE A 230 7.27 -10.06 -9.34
CA ILE A 230 7.40 -11.29 -10.13
C ILE A 230 7.82 -11.00 -11.59
N THR A 231 7.42 -9.85 -12.15
CA THR A 231 7.71 -9.50 -13.56
C THR A 231 9.00 -8.70 -13.74
N GLY A 232 9.43 -7.96 -12.72
CA GLY A 232 10.59 -7.06 -12.81
C GLY A 232 10.27 -5.67 -13.39
N CYS A 233 9.01 -5.39 -13.71
CA CYS A 233 8.56 -4.12 -14.25
C CYS A 233 7.17 -3.77 -13.70
N ILE A 234 6.74 -2.52 -13.82
CA ILE A 234 5.37 -2.15 -13.43
C ILE A 234 4.38 -2.96 -14.27
N ALA A 235 3.46 -3.65 -13.59
CA ALA A 235 2.55 -4.59 -14.21
C ALA A 235 1.13 -4.41 -13.66
N ASP A 236 0.13 -4.48 -14.53
CA ASP A 236 -1.27 -4.53 -14.11
C ASP A 236 -1.57 -5.92 -13.52
N PRO A 237 -1.87 -6.02 -12.20
CA PRO A 237 -2.10 -7.32 -11.56
C PRO A 237 -3.20 -8.13 -12.23
N ARG A 238 -4.19 -7.49 -12.87
CA ARG A 238 -5.30 -8.17 -13.56
C ARG A 238 -4.86 -9.01 -14.75
N LYS A 239 -3.67 -8.75 -15.30
CA LYS A 239 -3.10 -9.51 -16.45
C LYS A 239 -2.32 -10.75 -16.02
N PHE A 240 -1.92 -10.82 -14.75
CA PHE A 240 -1.02 -11.87 -14.24
C PHE A 240 -1.71 -12.81 -13.27
N PHE A 241 -2.80 -12.37 -12.65
CA PHE A 241 -3.49 -13.12 -11.63
C PHE A 241 -4.93 -13.36 -12.06
N GLU A 242 -5.29 -14.63 -12.22
CA GLU A 242 -6.68 -14.98 -12.49
C GLU A 242 -7.57 -14.56 -11.31
N THR A 243 -8.63 -13.82 -11.61
CA THR A 243 -9.57 -13.29 -10.61
C THR A 243 -10.31 -14.39 -9.83
N SER A 244 -10.23 -15.65 -10.28
CA SER A 244 -10.80 -16.85 -9.64
C SER A 244 -10.22 -17.10 -8.25
N ASN A 245 -8.94 -16.78 -8.02
CA ASN A 245 -8.23 -17.04 -6.76
C ASN A 245 -8.26 -15.87 -5.77
N ILE A 246 -9.00 -14.79 -6.06
CA ILE A 246 -9.12 -13.67 -5.13
C ILE A 246 -10.13 -14.05 -4.03
N PRO A 247 -9.78 -13.96 -2.73
CA PRO A 247 -10.73 -14.17 -1.64
C PRO A 247 -11.90 -13.20 -1.83
N GLU A 248 -13.14 -13.63 -1.54
CA GLU A 248 -14.33 -12.76 -1.70
C GLU A 248 -14.19 -11.41 -0.99
N THR A 249 -13.42 -11.36 0.10
CA THR A 249 -13.09 -10.14 0.84
C THR A 249 -12.30 -9.12 0.04
N ASN A 250 -11.59 -9.56 -1.01
CA ASN A 250 -10.76 -8.74 -1.89
C ASN A 250 -11.33 -8.61 -3.32
N LYS A 251 -12.50 -9.20 -3.59
CA LYS A 251 -13.21 -9.12 -4.89
C LYS A 251 -14.12 -7.88 -5.04
N ARG A 252 -13.93 -6.83 -4.22
CA ARG A 252 -14.75 -5.60 -4.26
C ARG A 252 -14.10 -4.49 -5.06
#